data_AF-L9XY79-F1
#
_entry.id   AF-L9XY79-F1
#
_cell.length_a   1.000
_cell.length_b   1.000
_cell.length_c   1.000
_cell.angle_alpha   90.00
_cell.angle_beta   90.00
_cell.angle_gamma   90.00
#
_symmetry.space_group_name_H-M   'P 1'
#
loop_
_entity.id
_entity.type
_entity.pdbx_description
1 polymer ?
#
loop_
_entity_poly.entity_id
_entity_poly.type
_entity_poly.pdbx_seq_one_letter_code
_entity_poly.pdbx_strand_id
1 'polypeptide(L)' 'MHKYCLECGWRASTEDGDSEREISRKAIEHFVETGHTVDSIPLPPRCVIKN' A
#
# COMPACT_ATOMS: atom_id res chain seq x y z
N MET A 1 5.45 2.29 1.75
CA MET A 1 4.68 1.05 1.59
C MET A 1 3.98 1.09 0.24
N HIS A 2 3.94 -0.03 -0.47
CA HIS A 2 3.20 -0.18 -1.73
C HIS A 2 2.04 -1.13 -1.55
N LYS A 3 0.89 -0.77 -2.09
CA LYS A 3 -0.30 -1.62 -2.14
C LYS A 3 -0.79 -1.72 -3.57
N TYR A 4 -1.20 -2.91 -3.96
CA TYR A 4 -1.70 -3.15 -5.32
C TYR A 4 -2.79 -4.21 -5.30
N CYS A 5 -3.77 -4.02 -6.19
CA CYS A 5 -4.87 -4.92 -6.39
C CYS A 5 -4.49 -5.97 -7.43
N LEU A 6 -4.72 -7.25 -7.11
CA LEU A 6 -4.38 -8.38 -7.97
C LEU A 6 -5.37 -8.61 -9.11
N GLU A 7 -6.54 -7.95 -9.06
CA GLU A 7 -7.65 -8.25 -9.97
C GLU A 7 -7.89 -7.15 -11.00
N CYS A 8 -7.72 -5.87 -10.63
CA CYS A 8 -8.03 -4.74 -11.51
C CYS A 8 -6.85 -3.81 -11.82
N GLY A 9 -5.68 -4.06 -11.24
CA GLY A 9 -4.47 -3.25 -11.47
C GLY A 9 -4.43 -1.91 -10.73
N TRP A 10 -5.32 -1.70 -9.75
CA TRP A 10 -5.26 -0.57 -8.83
C TRP A 10 -3.94 -0.60 -8.01
N ARG A 11 -3.36 0.56 -7.73
CA ARG A 11 -2.11 0.69 -6.96
C ARG A 11 -2.07 1.99 -6.16
N ALA A 12 -1.48 1.92 -4.97
CA ALA A 12 -1.28 3.05 -4.09
C ALA A 12 0.07 2.92 -3.38
N SER A 13 0.83 4.01 -3.35
CA SER A 13 2.23 4.02 -2.91
C SER A 13 2.49 5.22 -2.01
N THR A 14 3.27 5.04 -0.94
CA THR A 14 3.73 6.19 -0.13
C THR A 14 4.81 7.03 -0.82
N GLU A 15 5.25 6.63 -2.02
CA GLU A 15 6.18 7.41 -2.84
C GLU A 15 5.53 8.69 -3.39
N ASP A 16 4.21 8.70 -3.54
CA ASP A 16 3.42 9.86 -3.98
C ASP A 16 3.23 10.93 -2.88
N GLY A 17 3.91 10.79 -1.73
CA GLY A 17 3.79 11.70 -0.58
C GLY A 17 2.65 11.36 0.38
N ASP A 18 1.85 10.33 0.06
CA ASP A 18 0.84 9.77 0.95
C ASP A 18 1.49 9.07 2.16
N SER A 19 0.91 9.27 3.34
CA SER A 19 1.32 8.54 4.54
C SER A 19 0.94 7.06 4.47
N GLU A 20 1.67 6.17 5.16
CA GLU A 20 1.35 4.73 5.24
C GLU A 20 -0.09 4.46 5.70
N ARG A 21 -0.61 5.34 6.56
CA ARG A 21 -1.98 5.32 7.05
C ARG A 21 -3.00 5.59 5.95
N GLU A 22 -2.71 6.55 5.06
CA GLU A 22 -3.59 6.87 3.92
C GLU A 22 -3.58 5.77 2.89
N ILE A 23 -2.40 5.24 2.55
CA ILE A 23 -2.27 4.09 1.65
C ILE A 23 -3.04 2.87 2.18
N SER A 24 -2.96 2.63 3.50
CA SER A 24 -3.73 1.56 4.14
C SER A 24 -5.23 1.82 4.12
N ARG A 25 -5.67 3.06 4.34
CA ARG A 25 -7.08 3.43 4.26
C ARG A 25 -7.63 3.24 2.84
N LYS A 26 -6.93 3.76 1.83
CA LYS A 26 -7.29 3.62 0.41
C LYS A 26 -7.42 2.15 -0.02
N ALA A 27 -6.53 1.27 0.48
CA ALA A 27 -6.62 -0.17 0.20
C ALA A 27 -7.83 -0.84 0.85
N ILE A 28 -8.19 -0.43 2.08
CA ILE A 28 -9.40 -0.94 2.75
C ILE A 28 -10.65 -0.45 2.01
N GLU A 29 -10.71 0.83 1.64
CA GLU A 29 -11.81 1.39 0.85
C GLU A 29 -11.96 0.63 -0.48
N HIS A 30 -10.87 0.39 -1.21
CA HIS A 30 -10.90 -0.40 -2.45
C HIS A 30 -11.40 -1.83 -2.25
N PHE A 31 -10.92 -2.52 -1.22
CA PHE A 31 -11.38 -3.88 -0.89
C PHE A 31 -12.87 -3.89 -0.55
N VAL A 32 -13.37 -2.90 0.20
CA VAL A 32 -14.80 -2.82 0.57
C VAL A 32 -15.69 -2.50 -0.63
N GLU A 33 -15.25 -1.60 -1.52
CA GLU A 33 -16.04 -1.19 -2.68
C GLU A 33 -16.05 -2.25 -3.79
N THR A 34 -14.94 -2.94 -4.01
CA THR A 34 -14.77 -3.86 -5.15
C THR A 34 -14.76 -5.33 -4.77
N GLY A 35 -14.52 -5.65 -3.50
CA GLY A 35 -14.26 -7.02 -3.04
C GLY A 35 -12.90 -7.58 -3.48
N HIS A 36 -12.06 -6.78 -4.16
CA HIS A 36 -10.81 -7.29 -4.71
C HIS A 36 -9.69 -7.42 -3.68
N THR A 37 -8.88 -8.46 -3.85
CA THR A 37 -7.74 -8.70 -2.96
C THR A 37 -6.62 -7.69 -3.21
N VAL A 38 -6.27 -6.94 -2.16
CA VAL A 38 -5.17 -5.97 -2.18
C VAL A 38 -3.97 -6.53 -1.42
N ASP A 39 -2.84 -6.67 -2.10
CA ASP A 39 -1.57 -7.06 -1.50
C ASP A 39 -0.75 -5.84 -1.07
N SER A 40 0.11 -6.02 -0.08
CA SER A 40 0.93 -4.97 0.51
C SER A 40 2.40 -5.38 0.48
N ILE A 41 3.20 -4.72 -0.35
CA ILE A 41 4.65 -4.85 -0.31
C ILE A 41 5.20 -3.86 0.72
N PRO A 42 5.76 -4.35 1.84
CA PRO A 42 6.53 -3.49 2.71
C PRO A 42 7.71 -2.93 1.91
N LEU A 43 7.92 -1.61 2.01
CA LEU A 43 9.17 -1.03 1.52
C LEU A 43 10.32 -1.76 2.23
N PRO A 44 11.49 -1.94 1.57
CA PRO A 44 12.65 -2.42 2.27
C PRO A 44 12.80 -1.57 3.54
N PRO A 45 13.02 -2.19 4.72
CA PRO A 45 13.21 -1.43 5.93
C PRO A 45 14.27 -0.38 5.61
N ARG A 46 13.97 0.90 5.86
CA ARG A 46 15.00 1.94 5.86
C ARG A 46 16.11 1.35 6.71
N CYS A 47 17.23 1.00 6.09
CA CYS A 47 18.32 0.31 6.76
C CYS A 47 18.65 1.19 7.95
N VAL A 48 18.23 0.79 9.15
CA VAL A 48 18.62 1.50 10.36
C VAL A 48 20.09 1.20 10.46
N ILE A 49 20.93 2.13 10.01
CA ILE A 49 22.37 2.04 10.21
C ILE A 49 22.53 2.14 11.72
N LYS A 50 22.63 0.98 12.36
CA LYS A 50 22.90 0.87 13.78
C LYS A 50 24.41 1.06 13.91
N ASN A 51 24.80 2.28 14.27
CA ASN A 51 26.17 2.63 14.62
C ASN A 51 26.60 1.90 15.90
#